data_AF-A0AAU6CND4-F1
#
_entry.id   AF-A0AAU6CND4-F1
#
_cell.length_a   1.000
_cell.length_b   1.000
_cell.length_c   1.000
_cell.angle_alpha   90.00
_cell.angle_beta   90.00
_cell.angle_gamma   90.00
#
_symmetry.space_group_name_H-M   'P 1'
#
loop_
_entity.id
_entity.type
_entity.pdbx_description
1 polymer ?
#
loop_
_entity_poly.entity_id
_entity_poly.type
_entity_poly.pdbx_seq_one_letter_code
_entity_poly.pdbx_strand_id
1 'polypeptide(L)'
;MTVLLGESDRWHHKPVYTEIVHRAKRAGLAGASVFHGIEGFGGSSLIHTSRLLSLSEDLPVAVVIVDTEERVRGFLPELDELVDEGLVVLDACEVVRHTARTGGAAS
;
A
#
# COMPACT_ATOMS: atom_id res chain seq x y z
N MET A 1 -0.65 8.32 -1.19
CA MET A 1 -1.67 7.28 -1.46
C MET A 1 -1.52 6.17 -0.44
N THR A 2 -2.62 5.70 0.11
CA THR A 2 -2.67 4.56 1.03
C THR A 2 -3.67 3.54 0.50
N VAL A 3 -3.24 2.29 0.33
CA VAL A 3 -4.09 1.16 -0.04
C VAL A 3 -4.29 0.31 1.20
N LEU A 4 -5.55 0.08 1.58
CA LEU A 4 -5.93 -0.76 2.72
C LEU A 4 -6.52 -2.07 2.19
N LEU A 5 -6.00 -3.18 2.69
CA LEU A 5 -6.28 -4.53 2.21
C LEU A 5 -6.08 -5.56 3.33
N GLY A 6 -6.54 -6.79 3.12
CA GLY A 6 -6.28 -7.91 4.03
C GLY A 6 -4.89 -8.52 3.79
N GLU A 7 -4.26 -9.03 4.83
CA GLU A 7 -3.02 -9.81 4.71
C GLU A 7 -3.22 -11.07 3.85
N SER A 8 -4.43 -11.61 3.82
CA SER A 8 -4.83 -12.82 3.11
C SER A 8 -5.17 -12.59 1.64
N ASP A 9 -5.24 -11.33 1.18
CA ASP A 9 -5.58 -11.01 -0.21
C ASP A 9 -4.52 -11.55 -1.18
N ARG A 10 -4.97 -12.21 -2.26
CA ARG A 10 -4.08 -12.85 -3.25
C ARG A 10 -4.40 -12.43 -4.68
N TRP A 11 -3.33 -12.16 -5.43
CA TRP A 11 -3.31 -12.02 -6.89
C TRP A 11 -2.45 -13.13 -7.51
N HIS A 12 -3.04 -14.00 -8.32
CA HIS A 12 -2.35 -15.18 -8.90
C HIS A 12 -1.45 -15.93 -7.89
N HIS A 13 -1.99 -16.24 -6.71
CA HIS A 13 -1.32 -16.91 -5.59
C HIS A 13 -0.22 -16.11 -4.86
N LYS A 14 -0.02 -14.85 -5.19
CA LYS A 14 0.91 -13.95 -4.48
C LYS A 14 0.14 -12.96 -3.61
N PRO A 15 0.68 -12.53 -2.45
CA PRO A 15 0.04 -11.49 -1.65
C PRO A 15 -0.12 -10.18 -2.42
N VAL A 16 -1.32 -9.58 -2.39
CA VAL A 16 -1.62 -8.35 -3.15
C VAL A 16 -0.68 -7.20 -2.75
N TYR A 17 -0.42 -6.99 -1.45
CA TYR A 17 0.49 -5.93 -0.99
C TYR A 17 1.90 -6.07 -1.59
N THR A 18 2.37 -7.30 -1.81
CA THR A 18 3.68 -7.57 -2.42
C THR A 18 3.66 -7.15 -3.89
N GLU A 19 2.59 -7.49 -4.61
CA GLU A 19 2.46 -7.13 -6.02
C GLU A 19 2.30 -5.63 -6.22
N ILE A 20 1.59 -4.92 -5.33
CA ILE A 20 1.50 -3.45 -5.36
C ILE A 20 2.90 -2.83 -5.25
N VAL A 21 3.73 -3.28 -4.30
CA VAL A 21 5.11 -2.78 -4.15
C VAL A 21 5.96 -3.07 -5.40
N HIS A 22 5.82 -4.26 -5.99
CA HIS A 22 6.53 -4.60 -7.22
C HIS A 22 6.09 -3.75 -8.42
N ARG A 23 4.79 -3.53 -8.61
CA ARG A 23 4.26 -2.66 -9.66
C ARG A 23 4.68 -1.21 -9.44
N ALA A 24 4.58 -0.69 -8.22
CA ALA A 24 5.03 0.66 -7.86
C ALA A 24 6.53 0.86 -8.19
N LYS A 25 7.37 -0.12 -7.86
CA LYS A 25 8.80 -0.10 -8.20
C LYS A 25 9.03 -0.13 -9.72
N ARG A 26 8.29 -0.96 -10.46
CA ARG A 26 8.36 -1.03 -11.94
C ARG A 26 7.90 0.27 -12.61
N ALA A 27 6.86 0.91 -12.07
CA ALA A 27 6.38 2.22 -12.49
C ALA A 27 7.33 3.39 -12.10
N GLY A 28 8.39 3.10 -11.35
CA GLY A 28 9.40 4.06 -10.94
C GLY A 28 8.90 5.06 -9.91
N LEU A 29 7.92 4.69 -9.08
CA LEU A 29 7.48 5.55 -7.97
C LEU A 29 8.61 5.74 -6.95
N ALA A 30 8.64 6.92 -6.31
CA ALA A 30 9.72 7.33 -5.42
C ALA A 30 9.92 6.39 -4.22
N GLY A 31 8.85 5.78 -3.73
CA GLY A 31 8.90 4.78 -2.67
C GLY A 31 7.54 4.21 -2.29
N ALA A 32 7.57 3.02 -1.70
CA ALA A 32 6.42 2.34 -1.13
C ALA A 32 6.83 1.72 0.21
N SER A 33 5.91 1.67 1.17
CA SER A 33 6.12 1.02 2.47
C SER A 33 4.88 0.23 2.86
N VAL A 34 5.09 -0.91 3.50
CA VAL A 34 4.01 -1.82 3.93
C VAL A 34 3.97 -1.84 5.44
N PHE A 35 2.78 -1.71 6.01
CA PHE A 35 2.53 -1.75 7.45
C PHE A 35 1.48 -2.82 7.76
N HIS A 36 1.72 -3.63 8.80
CA HIS A 36 0.73 -4.54 9.35
C HIS A 36 0.06 -3.87 10.55
N GLY A 37 -1.27 -3.81 10.55
CA GLY A 37 -2.03 -3.41 11.71
C GLY A 37 -2.20 -4.56 12.69
N ILE A 38 -2.47 -4.21 13.94
CA ILE A 38 -2.72 -5.18 15.02
C ILE A 38 -4.16 -5.70 14.96
N GLU A 39 -5.09 -4.83 14.56
CA GLU A 39 -6.52 -5.10 14.43
C GLU A 39 -7.13 -4.05 13.51
N GLY A 40 -8.25 -4.36 12.85
CA GLY A 40 -9.00 -3.42 12.02
C GLY A 40 -10.34 -3.98 11.57
N PHE A 41 -11.23 -3.11 11.10
CA PHE A 41 -12.50 -3.48 10.49
C PHE A 41 -12.70 -2.67 9.20
N GLY A 42 -13.43 -3.22 8.23
CA GLY A 42 -13.62 -2.58 6.93
C GLY A 42 -14.77 -3.18 6.14
N GLY A 43 -15.24 -2.47 5.11
CA GLY A 43 -16.42 -2.86 4.32
C GLY A 43 -16.22 -4.09 3.41
N SER A 44 -14.98 -4.50 3.16
CA SER A 44 -14.59 -5.62 2.29
C SER A 44 -14.59 -6.99 3.00
N SER A 45 -15.21 -7.13 4.17
CA SER A 45 -15.45 -8.44 4.81
C SER A 45 -16.35 -9.39 3.98
N LEU A 46 -16.70 -9.02 2.74
CA LEU A 46 -17.83 -9.54 1.97
C LEU A 46 -17.49 -10.12 0.59
N ILE A 47 -16.28 -10.66 0.36
CA ILE A 47 -16.13 -11.80 -0.57
C ILE A 47 -15.30 -12.94 0.06
N HIS A 48 -15.65 -13.32 1.28
CA HIS A 48 -15.45 -14.68 1.80
C HIS A 48 -16.79 -15.36 2.12
N THR A 49 -17.84 -14.96 1.40
CA THR A 49 -19.24 -15.40 1.57
C THR A 49 -19.52 -16.86 1.21
N SER A 50 -18.52 -17.74 1.10
CA SER A 50 -18.80 -19.17 0.99
C SER A 50 -17.90 -20.13 1.75
N ARG A 51 -16.86 -19.68 2.47
CA ARG A 51 -16.10 -20.57 3.36
C ARG A 51 -15.57 -19.82 4.59
N LEU A 52 -16.38 -19.91 5.65
CA LEU A 52 -16.02 -19.69 7.05
C LEU A 52 -15.60 -18.28 7.47
N LEU A 53 -16.27 -17.84 8.53
CA LEU A 53 -15.86 -16.78 9.44
C LEU A 53 -14.38 -16.94 9.84
N SER A 54 -13.50 -16.07 9.33
CA SER A 54 -12.15 -15.87 9.87
C SER A 54 -11.86 -14.38 10.04
N LEU A 55 -12.78 -13.66 10.69
CA LEU A 55 -12.50 -12.32 11.24
C LEU A 55 -11.37 -12.34 12.29
N SER A 56 -10.87 -13.52 12.70
CA SER A 56 -9.89 -13.66 13.78
C SER A 56 -8.43 -13.76 13.35
N GLU A 57 -8.08 -13.78 12.05
CA GLU A 57 -6.68 -13.95 11.61
C GLU A 57 -6.25 -13.08 10.41
N ASP A 58 -7.18 -12.41 9.70
CA ASP A 58 -6.80 -11.56 8.57
C ASP A 58 -6.44 -10.14 9.03
N LEU A 59 -5.15 -9.94 9.34
CA LEU A 59 -4.68 -8.63 9.80
C LEU A 59 -4.76 -7.58 8.69
N PRO A 60 -5.17 -6.33 9.01
CA PRO A 60 -5.18 -5.28 8.02
C PRO A 60 -3.74 -4.92 7.61
N VAL A 61 -3.53 -4.76 6.32
CA VAL A 61 -2.29 -4.29 5.72
C VAL A 61 -2.52 -2.92 5.07
N ALA A 62 -1.57 -2.01 5.26
CA ALA A 62 -1.55 -0.72 4.60
C ALA A 62 -0.31 -0.60 3.71
N VAL A 63 -0.50 -0.33 2.42
CA VAL A 63 0.58 0.06 1.51
C VAL A 63 0.54 1.57 1.31
N VAL A 64 1.57 2.25 1.79
CA VAL A 64 1.73 3.70 1.66
C VAL A 64 2.72 4.01 0.55
N ILE A 65 2.28 4.80 -0.42
CA ILE A 65 3.07 5.30 -1.54
C ILE A 65 3.06 6.83 -1.50
N VAL A 66 4.26 7.43 -1.53
CA VAL A 66 4.44 8.88 -1.53
C VAL A 66 5.19 9.28 -2.79
N ASP A 67 4.53 10.06 -3.63
CA ASP A 67 5.10 10.65 -4.84
C ASP A 67 4.26 11.88 -5.25
N THR A 68 4.67 12.55 -6.32
CA THR A 68 3.89 13.57 -7.04
C THR A 68 2.50 13.07 -7.42
N GLU A 69 1.53 13.99 -7.46
CA GLU A 69 0.13 13.66 -7.77
C GLU A 69 0.00 13.00 -9.14
N GLU A 70 0.75 13.49 -10.13
CA GLU A 70 0.73 12.96 -11.50
C GLU A 70 1.17 11.50 -11.54
N ARG A 71 2.24 11.15 -10.80
CA ARG A 71 2.76 9.78 -10.76
C ARG A 71 1.84 8.85 -9.96
N VAL A 72 1.29 9.33 -8.86
CA VAL A 72 0.31 8.57 -8.07
C VAL A 72 -0.95 8.28 -8.89
N ARG A 73 -1.52 9.29 -9.56
CA ARG A 73 -2.70 9.11 -10.42
C ARG A 73 -2.41 8.22 -11.62
N GLY A 74 -1.24 8.36 -12.24
CA GLY A 74 -0.80 7.51 -13.33
C GLY A 74 -0.64 6.04 -12.94
N PHE A 75 -0.48 5.74 -11.65
CA PHE A 75 -0.38 4.38 -11.12
C PHE A 75 -1.74 3.76 -10.76
N LEU A 76 -2.81 4.55 -10.62
CA LEU A 76 -4.14 4.02 -10.27
C LEU A 76 -4.64 2.91 -11.21
N PRO A 77 -4.49 3.00 -12.55
CA PRO A 77 -4.93 1.92 -13.44
C PRO A 77 -4.22 0.57 -13.18
N GLU A 78 -2.95 0.59 -12.77
CA GLU A 78 -2.19 -0.62 -12.41
C GLU A 78 -2.65 -1.20 -11.07
N LEU A 79 -3.18 -0.35 -10.19
CA LEU A 79 -3.75 -0.74 -8.90
C LEU A 79 -5.16 -1.31 -9.06
N ASP A 80 -5.97 -0.75 -9.97
CA ASP A 80 -7.32 -1.20 -10.28
C ASP A 80 -7.34 -2.67 -10.77
N GLU A 81 -6.25 -3.14 -11.39
CA GLU A 81 -6.10 -4.57 -11.75
C GLU A 81 -5.88 -5.50 -10.55
N LEU A 82 -5.41 -4.97 -9.42
CA LEU A 82 -5.02 -5.77 -8.25
C LEU A 82 -6.07 -5.74 -7.14
N VAL A 83 -6.87 -4.68 -7.08
CA VAL A 83 -7.80 -4.40 -5.98
C VAL A 83 -9.21 -4.33 -6.56
N ASP A 84 -9.89 -5.48 -6.64
CA ASP A 84 -11.29 -5.56 -7.06
C ASP A 84 -12.22 -4.87 -6.05
N GLU A 85 -11.96 -5.06 -4.75
CA GLU A 85 -12.67 -4.41 -3.66
C GLU A 85 -11.67 -3.98 -2.58
N GLY A 86 -11.70 -2.71 -2.19
CA GLY A 86 -10.76 -2.18 -1.19
C GLY A 86 -10.89 -0.67 -1.01
N LEU A 87 -10.19 -0.13 -0.02
CA LEU A 87 -10.16 1.31 0.24
C LEU A 87 -8.81 1.88 -0.18
N VAL A 88 -8.85 2.78 -1.17
CA VAL A 88 -7.69 3.57 -1.60
C VAL A 88 -7.93 5.02 -1.19
N VAL A 89 -6.97 5.59 -0.47
CA VAL A 89 -7.01 6.97 0.00
C VAL A 89 -5.91 7.79 -0.67
N LEU A 90 -6.28 8.97 -1.16
CA LEU A 90 -5.36 9.96 -1.73
C LEU A 90 -5.35 11.20 -0.85
N ASP A 91 -4.28 11.36 -0.07
CA ASP A 91 -4.03 12.54 0.74
C ASP A 91 -2.80 13.30 0.22
N ALA A 92 -2.91 14.63 0.17
CA ALA A 92 -1.77 15.50 -0.10
C ALA A 92 -0.86 15.60 1.14
N CYS A 93 0.45 15.52 0.93
CA CYS A 93 1.44 15.62 2.00
C CYS A 93 2.67 16.44 1.56
N GLU A 94 3.33 17.06 2.53
CA GLU A 94 4.62 17.72 2.31
C GLU A 94 5.77 16.75 2.60
N VAL A 95 6.73 16.65 1.67
CA VAL A 95 7.93 15.84 1.86
C VAL A 95 9.08 16.71 2.36
N VAL A 96 9.36 16.62 3.66
CA VAL A 96 10.52 17.28 4.27
C VAL A 96 11.73 16.34 4.20
N ARG A 97 12.76 16.74 3.45
CA ARG A 97 14.02 15.99 3.35
C ARG A 97 15.02 16.52 4.36
N HIS A 98 15.39 15.69 5.34
CA HIS A 98 16.55 15.96 6.17
C HIS A 98 17.80 15.41 5.48
N THR A 99 18.61 16.28 4.87
CA THR A 99 19.96 15.87 4.48
C THR A 99 20.75 15.63 5.76
N ALA A 100 21.41 14.48 5.85
CA ALA A 100 22.38 14.26 6.92
C ALA A 100 23.38 15.43 6.84
N ARG A 101 23.60 16.12 7.97
CA ARG A 101 24.68 17.09 8.09
C ARG A 101 25.96 16.28 7.91
N THR A 102 26.49 16.21 6.70
CA THR A 102 27.88 15.82 6.49
C THR A 102 28.69 16.91 7.17
N GLY A 103 29.01 16.68 8.44
CA GLY A 103 29.82 17.58 9.23
C GLY A 103 31.10 17.83 8.45
N GLY A 104 31.35 19.10 8.13
CA GLY A 104 32.65 19.54 7.68
C GLY A 104 33.66 19.12 8.73
N ALA A 105 34.44 18.09 8.44
CA ALA A 105 35.73 17.92 9.06
C ALA A 105 36.63 18.99 8.46
N ALA A 106 37.04 19.90 9.34
CA ALA A 106 37.88 21.05 9.10
C ALA A 106 39.28 20.69 8.58
N SER A 107 39.86 21.66 7.88
CA SER A 107 41.28 21.97 7.63
C SER A 107 42.19 20.88 7.05
#